data_AF-A0A822L967-F1
#
_entry.id   AF-A0A822L967-F1
#
_cell.length_a   1.000
_cell.length_b   1.000
_cell.length_c   1.000
_cell.angle_alpha   90.00
_cell.angle_beta   90.00
_cell.angle_gamma   90.00
#
_symmetry.space_group_name_H-M   'P 1'
#
loop_
_entity.id
_entity.type
_entity.pdbx_description
1 polymer ?
#
loop_
_entity_poly.entity_id
_entity_poly.type
_entity_poly.pdbx_seq_one_letter_code
_entity_poly.pdbx_strand_id
1 'polypeptide(L)'
;MNYNSLGESLLSGFDVIQGYSGTGASLDRINAPGSIAPITLTASKGTASALTEAAIQLVLTNAAFAANTAAAFTVTGQSGTFIALNNGAAGFQAASDAIIQLSGYNIAAATPVVVI
;
A
#
# COMPACT_ATOMS: atom_id res chain seq x y z
N MET A 1 -16.19 -5.70 -9.23
CA MET A 1 -15.61 -4.37 -9.44
C MET A 1 -14.17 -4.59 -9.83
N ASN A 2 -13.74 -4.08 -10.99
CA ASN A 2 -12.33 -4.13 -11.38
C ASN A 2 -11.67 -2.85 -10.90
N TYR A 3 -10.55 -2.99 -10.21
CA TYR A 3 -9.69 -1.87 -9.83
C TYR A 3 -8.86 -1.48 -11.05
N ASN A 4 -9.25 -0.42 -11.77
CA ASN A 4 -8.73 -0.12 -13.11
C ASN A 4 -7.78 1.08 -13.13
N SER A 5 -7.75 1.89 -12.07
CA SER A 5 -6.92 3.09 -11.99
C SER A 5 -6.50 3.37 -10.55
N LEU A 6 -5.30 3.93 -10.39
CA LEU A 6 -4.80 4.37 -9.08
C LEU A 6 -5.67 5.47 -8.45
N GLY A 7 -6.31 6.28 -9.29
CA GLY A 7 -7.20 7.36 -8.86
C GLY A 7 -8.50 6.88 -8.19
N GLU A 8 -8.80 5.58 -8.22
CA GLU A 8 -9.99 5.02 -7.57
C GLU A 8 -9.81 4.85 -6.06
N SER A 9 -8.58 4.91 -5.54
CA SER A 9 -8.24 4.70 -4.12
C SER A 9 -7.30 5.77 -3.56
N LEU A 10 -7.56 7.05 -3.85
CA LEU A 10 -6.72 8.16 -3.39
C LEU A 10 -6.75 8.32 -1.86
N LEU A 11 -5.77 9.04 -1.29
CA LEU A 11 -5.71 9.33 0.15
C LEU A 11 -7.01 9.93 0.72
N SER A 12 -7.75 10.72 -0.06
CA SER A 12 -9.01 11.33 0.37
C SER A 12 -10.18 10.34 0.50
N GLY A 13 -10.06 9.12 -0.02
CA GLY A 13 -11.14 8.14 -0.09
C GLY A 13 -10.65 6.75 -0.49
N PHE A 14 -9.63 6.26 0.20
CA PHE A 14 -8.99 4.98 -0.10
C PHE A 14 -9.88 3.78 0.28
N ASP A 15 -9.57 2.64 -0.31
CA ASP A 15 -10.27 1.38 -0.06
C ASP A 15 -9.78 0.70 1.22
N VAL A 16 -10.71 0.03 1.90
CA VAL A 16 -10.42 -0.78 3.09
C VAL A 16 -10.78 -2.23 2.81
N ILE A 17 -9.78 -3.11 2.87
CA ILE A 17 -9.97 -4.56 2.80
C ILE A 17 -9.96 -5.11 4.23
N GLN A 18 -11.02 -5.85 4.57
CA GLN A 18 -11.13 -6.58 5.82
C GLN A 18 -10.86 -8.07 5.60
N GLY A 19 -10.15 -8.70 6.53
CA GLY A 19 -9.91 -10.15 6.48
C GLY A 19 -8.88 -10.61 5.45
N TYR A 20 -7.97 -9.72 5.02
CA TYR A 20 -6.85 -10.09 4.13
C TYR A 20 -6.03 -11.24 4.75
N SER A 21 -5.80 -12.29 3.97
CA SER A 21 -5.04 -13.47 4.38
C SER A 21 -3.70 -13.52 3.68
N GLY A 22 -2.61 -13.47 4.46
CA GLY A 22 -1.23 -13.43 3.96
C GLY A 22 -0.54 -14.78 3.84
N THR A 23 -1.24 -15.90 4.02
CA THR A 23 -0.60 -17.22 4.18
C THR A 23 -1.44 -18.38 3.64
N GLY A 24 -0.77 -19.46 3.28
CA GLY A 24 -1.40 -20.75 2.97
C GLY A 24 -2.15 -20.77 1.64
N ALA A 25 -3.07 -21.73 1.50
CA ALA A 25 -3.89 -21.89 0.29
C ALA A 25 -4.87 -20.72 0.07
N SER A 26 -5.12 -19.93 1.12
CA SER A 26 -5.97 -18.74 1.10
C SER A 26 -5.15 -17.45 1.03
N LEU A 27 -3.95 -17.47 0.45
CA LEU A 27 -3.17 -16.25 0.25
C LEU A 27 -3.89 -15.33 -0.72
N ASP A 28 -4.36 -14.19 -0.21
CA ASP A 28 -4.92 -13.11 -1.01
C ASP A 28 -3.83 -12.39 -1.80
N ARG A 29 -4.24 -11.77 -2.89
CA ARG A 29 -3.38 -10.94 -3.75
C ARG A 29 -4.12 -9.67 -4.13
N ILE A 30 -3.39 -8.56 -4.13
CA ILE A 30 -3.88 -7.28 -4.65
C ILE A 30 -3.53 -7.25 -6.14
N ASN A 31 -4.56 -7.21 -6.98
CA ASN A 31 -4.38 -7.03 -8.43
C ASN A 31 -4.34 -5.52 -8.72
N ALA A 32 -3.15 -5.00 -9.01
CA ALA A 32 -2.91 -3.58 -9.27
C ALA A 32 -3.07 -3.26 -10.77
N PRO A 33 -3.22 -1.97 -11.15
CA PRO A 33 -3.15 -1.57 -12.55
C PRO A 33 -1.82 -1.98 -13.17
N GLY A 34 -1.84 -2.40 -14.44
CA GLY A 34 -0.70 -3.04 -15.11
C GLY A 34 0.59 -2.21 -15.26
N SER A 35 0.58 -0.94 -14.83
CA SER A 35 1.78 -0.12 -14.71
C SER A 35 2.64 -0.45 -13.48
N ILE A 36 2.09 -1.14 -12.47
CA ILE A 36 2.81 -1.55 -11.27
C ILE A 36 3.49 -2.91 -11.50
N ALA A 37 4.80 -2.99 -11.26
CA ALA A 37 5.49 -4.27 -11.34
C ALA A 37 5.07 -5.21 -10.19
N PRO A 38 4.86 -6.52 -10.44
CA PRO A 38 4.55 -7.47 -9.38
C PRO A 38 5.61 -7.46 -8.28
N ILE A 39 5.17 -7.43 -7.03
CA ILE A 39 6.04 -7.32 -5.86
C ILE A 39 5.45 -8.02 -4.65
N THR A 40 6.33 -8.67 -3.87
CA THR A 40 6.00 -9.24 -2.57
C THR A 40 6.56 -8.32 -1.48
N LEU A 41 5.67 -7.72 -0.71
CA LEU A 41 6.00 -6.86 0.42
C LEU A 41 6.09 -7.74 1.68
N THR A 42 7.22 -7.68 2.38
CA THR A 42 7.49 -8.48 3.58
C THR A 42 7.61 -7.64 4.85
N ALA A 43 7.61 -6.32 4.73
CA ALA A 43 7.69 -5.39 5.84
C ALA A 43 7.14 -4.01 5.46
N SER A 44 6.71 -3.27 6.48
CA SER A 44 6.42 -1.85 6.38
C SER A 44 7.72 -1.05 6.18
N LYS A 45 7.67 0.03 5.39
CA LYS A 45 8.74 1.01 5.24
C LYS A 45 8.87 1.93 6.45
N GLY A 46 7.85 1.98 7.32
CA GLY A 46 7.84 2.77 8.53
C GLY A 46 6.43 3.12 8.98
N THR A 47 6.33 3.98 9.99
CA THR A 47 5.05 4.43 10.57
C THR A 47 4.88 5.92 10.36
N ALA A 48 3.88 6.30 9.56
CA ALA A 48 3.50 7.69 9.38
C ALA A 48 2.78 8.19 10.63
N SER A 49 3.04 9.43 11.04
CA SER A 49 2.43 10.01 12.24
C SER A 49 0.93 10.30 12.09
N ALA A 50 0.44 10.45 10.86
CA ALA A 50 -0.97 10.67 10.53
C ALA A 50 -1.26 10.27 9.06
N LEU A 51 -2.55 10.13 8.71
CA LEU A 51 -3.01 10.00 7.31
C LEU A 51 -3.04 11.37 6.63
N THR A 52 -1.87 11.92 6.38
CA THR A 52 -1.68 13.14 5.59
C THR A 52 -0.57 12.90 4.58
N GLU A 53 -0.62 13.59 3.44
CA GLU A 53 0.41 13.46 2.41
C GLU A 53 1.82 13.68 2.97
N ALA A 54 2.01 14.77 3.73
CA ALA A 54 3.31 15.11 4.32
C ALA A 54 3.84 14.02 5.27
N ALA A 55 2.99 13.45 6.12
CA ALA A 55 3.41 12.41 7.06
C ALA A 55 3.75 11.09 6.33
N ILE A 56 3.02 10.76 5.26
CA ILE A 56 3.28 9.57 4.45
C ILE A 56 4.56 9.76 3.63
N GLN A 57 4.81 10.94 3.07
CA GLN A 57 6.03 11.26 2.32
C GLN A 57 7.32 11.13 3.15
N LEU A 58 7.25 11.35 4.47
CA LEU A 58 8.39 11.12 5.37
C LEU A 58 8.76 9.64 5.49
N VAL A 59 7.81 8.72 5.24
CA VAL A 59 8.04 7.27 5.25
C VAL A 59 8.31 6.75 3.84
N LEU A 60 7.48 7.16 2.88
CA LEU A 60 7.52 6.78 1.48
C LEU A 60 8.26 7.86 0.67
N THR A 61 9.55 7.99 0.96
CA THR A 61 10.47 8.88 0.25
C THR A 61 10.79 8.35 -1.14
N ASN A 62 11.41 9.18 -1.99
CA ASN A 62 11.87 8.77 -3.33
C ASN A 62 12.81 7.55 -3.31
N ALA A 63 13.56 7.35 -2.22
CA ALA A 63 14.44 6.20 -2.05
C ALA A 63 13.70 4.94 -1.56
N ALA A 64 12.63 5.12 -0.79
CA ALA A 64 11.88 4.02 -0.20
C ALA A 64 10.70 3.53 -1.07
N PHE A 65 10.21 4.39 -1.97
CA PHE A 65 9.05 4.16 -2.83
C PHE A 65 9.36 4.59 -4.26
N ALA A 66 9.92 3.66 -5.03
CA ALA A 66 10.34 3.89 -6.40
C ALA A 66 9.15 4.04 -7.37
N ALA A 67 9.40 4.60 -8.55
CA ALA A 67 8.44 4.67 -9.64
C ALA A 67 7.83 3.29 -9.96
N ASN A 68 6.51 3.23 -10.21
CA ASN A 68 5.81 2.02 -10.69
C ASN A 68 5.93 0.80 -9.76
N THR A 69 6.01 1.03 -8.43
CA THR A 69 6.09 -0.03 -7.42
C THR A 69 4.99 0.09 -6.38
N ALA A 70 4.95 -0.87 -5.45
CA ALA A 70 4.12 -0.80 -4.25
C ALA A 70 4.99 -0.72 -2.99
N ALA A 71 4.46 -0.09 -1.93
CA ALA A 71 5.10 -0.07 -0.62
C ALA A 71 4.07 -0.22 0.49
N ALA A 72 4.47 -0.90 1.57
CA ALA A 72 3.68 -0.97 2.79
C ALA A 72 4.13 0.09 3.78
N PHE A 73 3.18 0.68 4.52
CA PHE A 73 3.45 1.54 5.67
C PHE A 73 2.39 1.31 6.76
N THR A 74 2.63 1.81 7.97
CA THR A 74 1.62 1.85 9.04
C THR A 74 1.35 3.29 9.46
N VAL A 75 0.27 3.54 10.20
CA VAL A 75 -0.06 4.87 10.71
C VAL A 75 -0.25 4.82 12.22
N THR A 76 0.34 5.78 12.94
CA THR A 76 0.18 5.89 14.39
C THR A 76 -1.30 5.96 14.76
N GLY A 77 -1.72 5.13 15.73
CA GLY A 77 -3.10 5.09 16.22
C GLY A 77 -4.08 4.34 15.31
N GLN A 78 -3.62 3.73 14.21
CA GLN A 78 -4.47 2.91 13.35
C GLN A 78 -3.99 1.47 13.31
N SER A 79 -4.94 0.54 13.31
CA SER A 79 -4.66 -0.89 13.19
C SER A 79 -4.57 -1.29 11.72
N GLY A 80 -3.65 -2.20 11.42
CA GLY A 80 -3.45 -2.74 10.09
C GLY A 80 -2.31 -2.10 9.29
N THR A 81 -2.19 -2.53 8.05
CA THR A 81 -1.14 -2.13 7.12
C THR A 81 -1.76 -1.34 5.97
N PHE A 82 -1.11 -0.27 5.55
CA PHE A 82 -1.48 0.48 4.36
C PHE A 82 -0.56 0.12 3.21
N ILE A 83 -1.12 -0.08 2.02
CA ILE A 83 -0.39 -0.35 0.78
C ILE A 83 -0.54 0.87 -0.11
N ALA A 84 0.58 1.49 -0.49
CA ALA A 84 0.63 2.53 -1.50
C ALA A 84 1.02 1.92 -2.86
N LEU A 85 0.35 2.33 -3.93
CA LEU A 85 0.67 1.94 -5.32
C LEU A 85 1.06 3.20 -6.11
N ASN A 86 2.28 3.22 -6.65
CA ASN A 86 2.89 4.42 -7.22
C ASN A 86 2.53 4.66 -8.68
N ASN A 87 2.21 5.89 -9.04
CA ASN A 87 1.82 6.31 -10.40
C ASN A 87 2.95 6.37 -11.45
N GLY A 88 4.20 6.06 -11.09
CA GLY A 88 5.36 6.17 -11.97
C GLY A 88 6.33 7.31 -11.64
N ALA A 89 6.05 8.13 -10.62
CA ALA A 89 7.00 9.10 -10.08
C ALA A 89 7.38 8.72 -8.64
N ALA A 90 8.68 8.60 -8.37
CA ALA A 90 9.17 8.15 -7.06
C ALA A 90 8.75 9.09 -5.91
N GLY A 91 8.48 8.50 -4.74
CA GLY A 91 7.91 9.17 -3.58
C GLY A 91 6.37 9.17 -3.60
N PHE A 92 5.75 9.38 -2.43
CA PHE A 92 4.29 9.37 -2.34
C PHE A 92 3.64 10.67 -2.83
N GLN A 93 2.56 10.55 -3.60
CA GLN A 93 1.78 11.66 -4.15
C GLN A 93 0.28 11.43 -3.91
N ALA A 94 -0.34 12.21 -3.03
CA ALA A 94 -1.71 11.94 -2.57
C ALA A 94 -2.78 12.06 -3.66
N ALA A 95 -2.50 12.85 -4.70
CA ALA A 95 -3.44 13.10 -5.80
C ALA A 95 -3.42 12.03 -6.90
N SER A 96 -2.49 11.08 -6.86
CA SER A 96 -2.28 10.14 -7.98
C SER A 96 -1.85 8.74 -7.57
N ASP A 97 -1.25 8.58 -6.40
CA ASP A 97 -0.95 7.27 -5.84
C ASP A 97 -2.18 6.72 -5.12
N ALA A 98 -2.40 5.43 -5.27
CA ALA A 98 -3.44 4.75 -4.53
C ALA A 98 -2.97 4.39 -3.13
N ILE A 99 -3.91 4.33 -2.19
CA ILE A 99 -3.77 3.75 -0.87
C ILE A 99 -4.81 2.63 -0.73
N ILE A 100 -4.45 1.54 -0.09
CA ILE A 100 -5.37 0.49 0.34
C ILE A 100 -5.06 0.16 1.80
N GLN A 101 -6.04 0.20 2.68
CA GLN A 101 -5.87 -0.27 4.05
C GLN A 101 -6.25 -1.74 4.17
N LEU A 102 -5.32 -2.55 4.67
CA LEU A 102 -5.58 -3.92 5.12
C LEU A 102 -5.91 -3.87 6.61
N SER A 103 -7.19 -3.74 6.93
CA SER A 103 -7.66 -3.51 8.30
C SER A 103 -7.36 -4.73 9.19
N GLY A 104 -6.72 -4.48 10.34
CA GLY A 104 -6.33 -5.52 11.30
C GLY A 104 -5.22 -6.46 10.82
N TYR A 105 -4.68 -6.26 9.62
CA TYR A 105 -3.61 -7.08 9.06
C TYR A 105 -2.24 -6.46 9.29
N ASN A 106 -1.34 -7.22 9.91
CA ASN A 106 0.03 -6.78 10.18
C ASN A 106 1.00 -7.49 9.24
N ILE A 107 1.64 -6.71 8.36
CA ILE A 107 2.65 -7.22 7.44
C ILE A 107 3.91 -7.69 8.19
N ALA A 108 4.42 -8.85 7.79
CA ALA A 108 5.69 -9.40 8.24
C ALA A 108 6.22 -10.40 7.21
N ALA A 109 7.48 -10.84 7.36
CA ALA A 109 8.06 -11.81 6.42
C ALA A 109 7.27 -13.13 6.35
N ALA A 110 6.65 -13.55 7.46
CA ALA A 110 5.80 -14.73 7.53
C ALA A 110 4.37 -14.50 6.99
N THR A 111 3.94 -13.25 6.89
CA THR A 111 2.63 -12.81 6.40
C THR A 111 2.85 -11.69 5.37
N PRO A 112 3.32 -12.05 4.15
CA PRO A 112 3.59 -11.06 3.12
C PRO A 112 2.29 -10.56 2.45
N VAL A 113 2.39 -9.39 1.85
CA VAL A 113 1.37 -8.86 0.94
C VAL A 113 1.89 -9.02 -0.49
N VAL A 114 1.09 -9.65 -1.35
CA VAL A 114 1.45 -9.86 -2.75
C VAL A 114 0.65 -8.90 -3.61
N VAL A 115 1.36 -8.08 -4.37
CA VAL A 115 0.79 -7.20 -5.40
C VAL A 115 1.18 -7.78 -6.75
N ILE A 116 0.19 -8.02 -7.62
CA ILE A 116 0.37 -8.55 -8.98
C ILE A 116 -0.19 -7.60 -10.03
#